data_AF-A0A2H9Q779-F1
#
_entry.id   AF-A0A2H9Q779-F1
#
_cell.length_a   1.000
_cell.length_b   1.000
_cell.length_c   1.000
_cell.angle_alpha   90.00
_cell.angle_beta   90.00
_cell.angle_gamma   90.00
#
_symmetry.space_group_name_H-M   'P 1'
#
loop_
_entity.id
_entity.type
_entity.pdbx_description
1 polymer ?
#
loop_
_entity_poly.entity_id
_entity_poly.type
_entity_poly.pdbx_seq_one_letter_code
_entity_poly.pdbx_strand_id
1 'polypeptide(L)' 'QGKFNEYRVNDMILAYFNACVVCSECKRPDTRLEEQGRGVTLLVCEACGARKPVRV' A
#
# COMPACT_ATOMS: atom_id res chain seq x y z
N GLN A 1 -1.13 -29.42 -1.73
CA GLN A 1 -0.57 -28.11 -2.13
C GLN A 1 -1.64 -27.35 -2.91
N GLY A 2 -1.94 -26.11 -2.53
CA GLY A 2 -3.03 -25.32 -3.14
C GLY A 2 -2.73 -24.94 -4.58
N LYS A 3 -3.75 -25.03 -5.45
CA LYS A 3 -3.68 -24.52 -6.83
C LYS A 3 -3.82 -22.99 -6.80
N PHE A 4 -2.70 -22.28 -6.71
CA PHE A 4 -2.71 -20.83 -6.88
C PHE A 4 -2.75 -20.54 -8.38
N ASN A 5 -3.85 -19.93 -8.82
CA ASN A 5 -3.95 -19.45 -10.17
C ASN A 5 -3.09 -18.19 -10.28
N GLU A 6 -2.15 -18.17 -11.22
CA GLU A 6 -1.26 -17.04 -11.53
C GLU A 6 -2.01 -15.70 -11.60
N TYR A 7 -3.21 -15.72 -12.20
CA TYR A 7 -4.11 -14.57 -12.26
C TYR A 7 -4.47 -14.01 -10.87
N ARG A 8 -4.78 -14.89 -9.91
CA ARG A 8 -5.16 -14.48 -8.54
C ARG A 8 -4.00 -13.88 -7.77
N VAL A 9 -2.79 -14.41 -7.97
CA VAL A 9 -1.59 -13.86 -7.32
C VAL A 9 -1.31 -12.48 -7.87
N ASN A 10 -1.41 -12.30 -9.19
CA ASN A 10 -1.21 -11.01 -9.82
C ASN A 10 -2.25 -9.97 -9.36
N ASP A 11 -3.52 -10.35 -9.23
CA ASP A 11 -4.59 -9.48 -8.72
C ASP A 11 -4.33 -9.04 -7.27
N MET A 12 -3.91 -9.97 -6.40
CA MET A 12 -3.55 -9.63 -5.02
C MET A 12 -2.35 -8.67 -4.95
N ILE A 13 -1.32 -8.90 -5.78
CA ILE A 13 -0.15 -8.01 -5.84
C ILE A 13 -0.59 -6.61 -6.30
N LEU A 14 -1.43 -6.53 -7.34
CA LEU A 14 -1.91 -5.25 -7.85
C LEU A 14 -2.76 -4.51 -6.81
N ALA A 15 -3.64 -5.23 -6.11
CA ALA A 15 -4.45 -4.66 -5.05
C ALA A 15 -3.59 -4.11 -3.90
N TYR A 16 -2.58 -4.88 -3.47
CA TYR A 16 -1.63 -4.44 -2.45
C TYR A 16 -0.82 -3.23 -2.90
N PHE A 17 -0.30 -3.24 -4.12
CA PHE A 17 0.47 -2.13 -4.70
C PHE A 17 -0.35 -0.84 -4.75
N ASN A 18 -1.58 -0.91 -5.25
CA ASN A 18 -2.46 0.27 -5.32
C ASN A 18 -2.89 0.78 -3.93
N ALA A 19 -3.00 -0.09 -2.93
CA ALA A 19 -3.44 0.29 -1.59
C ALA A 19 -2.31 0.81 -0.69
N CYS A 20 -1.11 0.25 -0.81
CA CYS A 20 0.00 0.47 0.13
C CYS A 20 1.25 1.13 -0.49
N VAL A 21 1.29 1.33 -1.81
CA VAL A 21 2.47 1.92 -2.49
C VAL A 21 2.10 3.14 -3.31
N VAL A 22 0.94 3.15 -3.96
CA VAL A 22 0.52 4.29 -4.79
C VAL A 22 -0.14 5.37 -3.94
N CYS A 23 0.40 6.59 -3.96
CA CYS A 23 -0.26 7.73 -3.37
C CYS A 23 -1.53 8.11 -4.17
N SER A 24 -2.67 8.25 -3.50
CA SER A 24 -3.94 8.60 -4.14
C SER A 24 -3.98 10.03 -4.71
N GLU A 25 -3.14 10.94 -4.18
CA GLU A 25 -3.11 12.35 -4.61
C GLU A 25 -2.22 12.56 -5.84
N CYS A 26 -0.97 12.09 -5.78
CA CYS A 26 0.03 12.36 -6.82
C CYS A 26 0.28 11.18 -7.77
N LYS A 27 -0.35 10.01 -7.51
CA LYS A 27 -0.16 8.75 -8.27
C LYS A 27 1.29 8.29 -8.37
N ARG A 28 2.17 8.78 -7.48
CA ARG A 28 3.56 8.35 -7.40
C ARG A 28 3.69 7.16 -6.43
N PRO A 29 4.57 6.20 -6.73
CA PRO A 29 4.88 5.08 -5.85
C PRO A 29 5.83 5.47 -4.70
N ASP A 30 6.21 6.74 -4.58
CA ASP A 30 7.09 7.28 -3.53
C ASP A 30 6.32 7.47 -2.21
N THR A 31 6.06 6.36 -1.51
CA THR A 31 5.41 6.35 -0.19
C THR A 31 6.16 5.48 0.81
N ARG A 32 6.20 5.91 2.07
CA ARG A 32 6.80 5.23 3.21
C ARG A 32 5.72 4.82 4.21
N LEU A 33 5.87 3.65 4.83
CA LEU A 33 5.01 3.19 5.91
C LEU A 33 5.64 3.54 7.26
N GLU A 34 4.92 4.25 8.11
CA GLU A 34 5.35 4.65 9.45
C GLU A 34 4.38 4.14 10.52
N GLU A 35 4.90 3.52 11.56
CA GLU A 35 4.12 2.92 12.64
C GLU A 35 3.85 3.97 13.72
N GLN A 36 2.61 4.43 13.88
CA GLN A 36 2.25 5.49 14.84
C GLN A 36 1.84 4.93 16.23
N GLY A 37 2.09 3.65 16.48
CA GLY A 37 1.66 2.94 17.69
C GLY A 37 0.19 2.51 17.66
N ARG A 38 -0.21 1.59 18.55
CA ARG A 38 -1.56 0.99 18.63
C ARG A 38 -2.01 0.22 17.37
N GLY A 39 -1.07 -0.36 16.62
CA GLY A 39 -1.37 -1.16 15.42
C GLY A 39 -1.87 -0.33 14.23
N VAL A 40 -1.62 0.98 14.23
CA VAL A 40 -1.94 1.86 13.10
C VAL A 40 -0.67 2.12 12.30
N THR A 41 -0.67 1.69 11.05
CA THR A 41 0.36 2.03 10.07
C THR A 41 -0.10 3.22 9.25
N LEU A 42 0.75 4.22 9.11
CA LEU A 42 0.50 5.42 8.32
C LEU A 42 1.33 5.34 7.03
N LEU A 43 0.66 5.46 5.90
CA LEU A 43 1.30 5.68 4.61
C LEU A 43 1.58 7.17 4.45
N VAL A 44 2.85 7.54 4.33
CA VAL A 44 3.33 8.91 4.15
C VAL A 44 3.98 9.04 2.79
N CYS A 45 3.45 9.91 1.92
CA CYS A 45 4.04 10.18 0.62
C CYS A 45 5.14 11.23 0.75
N GLU A 46 6.35 10.89 0.31
CA GLU A 46 7.50 11.81 0.34
C GLU A 46 7.42 12.87 -0.78
N ALA A 47 6.71 12.57 -1.88
CA ALA A 47 6.59 13.48 -3.01
C ALA A 47 5.57 14.61 -2.81
N CYS A 48 4.45 14.35 -2.12
CA CYS A 48 3.38 15.34 -1.91
C CYS A 48 3.04 15.62 -0.43
N GLY A 49 3.60 14.87 0.51
CA GLY A 49 3.32 15.02 1.95
C GLY A 49 1.98 14.46 2.41
N ALA A 50 1.24 13.76 1.54
CA ALA A 50 -0.02 13.13 1.91
C ALA A 50 0.22 12.03 2.95
N ARG A 51 -0.63 11.98 3.98
CA ARG A 51 -0.55 11.01 5.09
C ARG A 51 -1.91 10.33 5.23
N LYS A 52 -1.93 9.01 5.11
CA LYS A 52 -3.14 8.20 5.12
C LYS A 52 -2.96 7.01 6.08
N PRO A 53 -3.93 6.73 6.97
CA PRO A 53 -3.92 5.48 7.73
C PRO A 53 -4.20 4.30 6.79
N VAL A 54 -3.30 3.33 6.78
CA VAL A 54 -3.49 2.05 6.07
C VAL A 54 -3.66 0.94 7.10
N ARG A 55 -4.61 0.05 6.85
CA ARG A 55 -4.78 -1.17 7.61
C ARG A 55 -4.07 -2.27 6.84
N VAL A 56 -2.92 -2.70 7.37
CA VAL A 56 -2.25 -3.93 6.95
C VAL A 56 -2.87 -5.12 7.67
#